data_AF-A0A943A339-F1
#
_entry.id   AF-A0A943A339-F1
#
_cell.length_a   1.000
_cell.length_b   1.000
_cell.length_c   1.000
_cell.angle_alpha   90.00
_cell.angle_beta   90.00
_cell.angle_gamma   90.00
#
_symmetry.space_group_name_H-M   'P 1'
#
loop_
_entity.id
_entity.type
_entity.pdbx_description
1 polymer ?
#
loop_
_entity_poly.entity_id
_entity_poly.type
_entity_poly.pdbx_seq_one_letter_code
_entity_poly.pdbx_strand_id
1 'polypeptide(L)' 'MNNLTVFEQNGQLLTDSREVAMMVGKDHSKLLRDIKGYASHLIEANFGLNEYFIESEYKDSIGRTLPC' A
#
# COMPACT_ATOMS: atom_id res chain seq x y z
N MET A 1 -4.22 11.75 16.87
CA MET A 1 -4.74 11.40 15.54
C MET A 1 -3.83 12.03 14.51
N ASN A 2 -3.23 11.23 13.62
CA ASN A 2 -2.59 11.77 12.42
C ASN A 2 -3.69 12.02 11.38
N ASN A 3 -3.67 13.18 10.74
CA ASN A 3 -4.55 13.45 9.61
C ASN A 3 -4.02 12.64 8.41
N LEU A 4 -4.93 11.97 7.69
CA LEU A 4 -4.59 11.30 6.43
C LEU A 4 -4.46 12.33 5.31
N THR A 5 -3.40 12.21 4.54
CA THR A 5 -3.20 12.99 3.31
C THR A 5 -3.82 12.23 2.15
N VAL A 6 -4.91 12.75 1.61
CA VAL A 6 -5.56 12.20 0.41
C VAL A 6 -5.20 13.08 -0.77
N PHE A 7 -4.73 12.44 -1.85
CA PHE A 7 -4.38 13.12 -3.10
C PHE A 7 -5.05 12.44 -4.29
N GLU A 8 -5.23 13.18 -5.38
CA GLU A 8 -5.84 12.68 -6.61
C GLU A 8 -4.74 12.26 -7.59
N GLN A 9 -4.87 11.06 -8.16
CA GLN A 9 -4.00 10.55 -9.20
C GLN A 9 -4.82 9.71 -10.19
N ASN A 10 -4.75 10.04 -11.48
CA ASN A 10 -5.43 9.30 -12.57
C ASN A 10 -6.95 9.13 -12.38
N GLY A 11 -7.63 10.12 -11.81
CA GLY A 11 -9.05 10.11 -11.49
C GLY A 11 -9.39 9.38 -10.17
N GLN A 12 -8.40 8.97 -9.38
CA GLN A 12 -8.58 8.19 -8.16
C GLN A 12 -8.02 8.92 -6.94
N LEU A 13 -8.76 8.88 -5.83
CA LEU A 13 -8.28 9.39 -4.55
C LEU A 13 -7.42 8.34 -3.86
N LEU A 14 -6.14 8.64 -3.69
CA LEU A 14 -5.13 7.77 -3.11
C LEU A 14 -4.60 8.35 -1.80
N THR A 15 -4.01 7.47 -0.98
CA THR A 15 -3.33 7.84 0.25
C THR A 15 -2.09 6.97 0.40
N ASP A 16 -1.11 7.44 1.17
CA ASP A 16 0.16 6.73 1.34
C ASP A 16 0.03 5.54 2.30
N SER A 17 0.56 4.39 1.91
CA SER A 17 0.52 3.17 2.74
C SER A 17 1.21 3.34 4.10
N ARG A 18 2.17 4.26 4.21
CA ARG A 18 2.86 4.62 5.47
C ARG A 18 1.94 5.38 6.43
N GLU A 19 1.08 6.25 5.91
CA GLU A 19 0.09 6.98 6.72
C GLU A 19 -1.01 6.03 7.19
N VAL A 20 -1.47 5.13 6.32
CA VAL A 20 -2.41 4.07 6.70
C VAL A 20 -1.83 3.18 7.79
N ALA A 21 -0.55 2.80 7.68
CA ALA A 21 0.12 2.01 8.72
C ALA A 21 0.10 2.70 10.08
N MET A 22 0.37 4.01 10.12
CA MET A 22 0.27 4.80 11.35
C MET A 22 -1.17 4.88 11.86
N MET A 23 -2.16 5.04 10.98
CA MET A 23 -3.59 5.12 11.33
C MET A 23 -4.07 3.83 12.00
N VAL A 24 -3.67 2.66 11.47
CA VAL A 24 -4.05 1.35 12.01
C VAL A 24 -3.15 0.89 13.15
N GLY A 25 -2.18 1.71 13.56
CA GLY A 25 -1.25 1.40 14.66
C GLY A 25 -0.34 0.22 14.37
N LYS A 26 0.12 0.07 13.12
CA LYS A 26 0.92 -1.07 12.65
C LYS A 26 2.19 -0.61 11.95
N ASP A 27 3.25 -1.41 12.06
CA ASP A 27 4.46 -1.17 11.27
C ASP A 27 4.13 -1.29 9.78
N HIS A 28 4.62 -0.35 8.98
CA HIS A 28 4.41 -0.32 7.53
C HIS A 28 4.83 -1.63 6.85
N SER A 29 5.98 -2.22 7.25
CA SER A 29 6.43 -3.52 6.74
C SER A 29 5.47 -4.68 7.05
N LYS A 30 4.83 -4.68 8.23
CA LYS A 30 3.82 -5.68 8.61
C LYS A 30 2.52 -5.48 7.85
N LEU A 31 2.11 -4.22 7.63
CA LEU A 31 0.95 -3.91 6.81
C LEU A 31 1.14 -4.44 5.38
N LEU A 32 2.28 -4.15 4.75
CA LEU A 32 2.59 -4.64 3.39
C LEU A 32 2.63 -6.17 3.31
N ARG A 33 3.17 -6.84 4.33
CA ARG A 33 3.17 -8.31 4.39
C ARG A 33 1.74 -8.87 4.40
N ASP A 34 0.85 -8.25 5.18
CA ASP A 34 -0.52 -8.71 5.28
C ASP A 34 -1.31 -8.41 3.99
N ILE A 35 -1.09 -7.25 3.37
CA ILE A 35 -1.65 -6.92 2.04
C ILE A 35 -1.25 -7.98 1.02
N LYS A 36 0.02 -8.41 1.00
CA LYS A 36 0.49 -9.49 0.13
C LYS A 36 -0.17 -10.84 0.42
N GLY A 37 -0.44 -11.14 1.69
CA GLY A 37 -1.21 -12.34 2.07
C GLY A 37 -2.67 -12.27 1.60
N TYR A 38 -3.32 -11.13 1.80
CA TYR A 38 -4.68 -10.90 1.28
C TYR A 38 -4.71 -10.96 -0.24
N ALA A 39 -3.70 -10.41 -0.91
CA ALA A 39 -3.55 -10.48 -2.36
C ALA A 39 -3.61 -11.92 -2.87
N SER A 40 -2.87 -12.86 -2.26
CA SER A 40 -2.93 -14.25 -2.69
C SER A 40 -4.34 -14.85 -2.58
N HIS A 41 -5.06 -14.57 -1.49
CA HIS A 41 -6.41 -15.11 -1.30
C HIS A 41 -7.47 -14.42 -2.17
N LEU A 42 -7.33 -13.11 -2.38
CA LEU A 42 -8.25 -12.32 -3.18
C LEU A 42 -8.09 -12.62 -4.67
N ILE A 43 -6.87 -12.88 -5.15
CA ILE A 43 -6.63 -13.32 -6.53
C ILE A 43 -7.29 -14.68 -6.79
N GLU A 44 -7.20 -15.63 -5.86
CA GLU A 44 -7.89 -16.92 -5.96
C GLU A 44 -9.42 -16.76 -6.04
N ALA A 45 -9.97 -15.74 -5.38
CA ALA A 45 -11.39 -15.40 -5.41
C ALA A 45 -11.80 -14.52 -6.61
N ASN A 46 -10.89 -14.28 -7.57
CA ASN A 46 -11.07 -13.37 -8.72
C ASN A 46 -11.50 -11.94 -8.32
N PHE A 47 -10.97 -11.45 -7.20
CA PHE A 47 -11.25 -10.13 -6.66
C PHE A 47 -10.23 -9.11 -7.16
N GLY A 48 -10.69 -7.90 -7.48
CA GLY A 48 -9.86 -6.83 -8.04
C GLY A 48 -8.92 -6.19 -7.03
N LEU A 49 -7.83 -6.87 -6.63
CA LEU A 49 -6.84 -6.32 -5.69
C LEU A 49 -6.32 -4.94 -6.11
N ASN A 50 -6.11 -4.75 -7.41
CA ASN A 50 -5.60 -3.51 -8.01
C ASN A 50 -6.54 -2.31 -7.79
N GLU A 51 -7.81 -2.54 -7.40
CA GLU A 51 -8.75 -1.48 -7.04
C GLU A 51 -8.53 -0.95 -5.61
N TYR A 52 -7.89 -1.74 -4.75
CA TYR A 52 -7.72 -1.45 -3.32
C TYR A 52 -6.27 -1.18 -2.94
N PHE A 53 -5.32 -1.68 -3.72
CA PHE A 53 -3.90 -1.49 -3.48
C PHE A 53 -3.16 -1.30 -4.80
N ILE A 54 -2.42 -0.19 -4.90
CA ILE A 54 -1.54 0.12 -6.02
C ILE A 54 -0.12 -0.05 -5.52
N GLU A 55 0.64 -0.96 -6.13
CA GLU A 55 2.05 -1.15 -5.79
C GLU A 55 2.84 0.10 -6.12
N SER A 56 3.67 0.54 -5.16
CA SER A 56 4.58 1.65 -5.34
C SER A 56 6.02 1.16 -5.19
N GLU A 57 6.97 1.92 -5.73
CA GLU A 57 8.39 1.58 -5.66
C GLU A 57 9.18 2.79 -5.15
N TYR A 58 10.25 2.51 -4.40
CA TYR A 58 11.22 3.52 -4.00
C TYR A 58 12.64 3.07 -4.34
N LYS A 59 13.53 4.06 -4.54
CA LYS A 59 14.96 3.80 -4.69
C LYS A 59 15.64 3.90 -3.34
N ASP A 60 16.40 2.87 -2.98
CA ASP A 60 17.26 2.91 -1.81
C ASP A 60 18.51 3.77 -2.04
N SER A 61 19.29 3.98 -0.98
CA SER A 61 20.54 4.75 -1.04
C SER A 61 21.64 4.13 -1.90
N ILE A 62 21.48 2.87 -2.29
CA ILE A 62 22.42 2.09 -3.11
C ILE A 62 21.89 2.00 -4.57
N GLY A 63 20.74 2.61 -4.86
CA GLY A 63 20.12 2.67 -6.19
C GLY A 63 19.24 1.47 -6.55
N ARG A 64 18.91 0.59 -5.61
CA ARG A 64 18.00 -0.54 -5.81
C ARG A 64 16.56 -0.07 -5.73
N THR A 65 15.72 -0.62 -6.60
CA THR A 65 14.27 -0.40 -6.57
C THR A 65 13.64 -1.44 -5.65
N LEU A 66 12.90 -0.98 -4.64
CA LEU A 66 12.22 -1.82 -3.66
C LEU A 66 10.72 -1.48 -3.63
N PRO A 67 9.85 -2.48 -3.41
CA PRO A 67 8.41 -2.25 -3.31
C PRO A 67 8.06 -1.54 -2.00
N CYS A 68 7.07 -0.65 -2.06
CA CYS A 68 6.50 0.16 -0.98
C CYS A 68 4.96 0.10 -0.99
#